data_AF-A0A1V1ZJ17-F1
#
_entry.id   AF-A0A1V1ZJ17-F1
#
_cell.length_a   1.000
_cell.length_b   1.000
_cell.length_c   1.000
_cell.angle_alpha   90.00
_cell.angle_beta   90.00
_cell.angle_gamma   90.00
#
_symmetry.space_group_name_H-M   'P 1'
#
loop_
_entity.id
_entity.type
_entity.pdbx_description
1 polymer ?
#
loop_
_entity_poly.entity_id
_entity_poly.type
_entity_poly.pdbx_seq_one_letter_code
_entity_poly.pdbx_strand_id
1 'polypeptide(L)'
;MKTQLLIALLFFSSLYSCCNSDDDNANTNTLEGSWNLVKVTGGFAGVDDEFEPGLIVWDFNTSNTTITVTNNNTENTIYDGLPTGTYSYNLSTTEEREYITVENMLNGQLNISSNQMTLDDNVAADGFLLTFNKD
;
A
#
# COMPACT_ATOMS: atom_id res chain seq x y z
N MET A 1 -31.96 -47.55 -57.06
CA MET A 1 -31.67 -46.12 -56.82
C MET A 1 -31.08 -46.04 -55.42
N LYS A 2 -29.78 -45.75 -55.31
CA LYS A 2 -29.06 -45.71 -54.03
C LYS A 2 -28.89 -44.25 -53.65
N THR A 3 -29.65 -43.77 -52.68
CA THR A 3 -29.55 -42.41 -52.16
C THR A 3 -28.26 -42.28 -51.35
N GLN A 4 -27.32 -41.47 -51.83
CA GLN A 4 -26.13 -41.10 -51.07
C GLN A 4 -26.56 -40.12 -49.97
N LEU A 5 -26.47 -40.57 -48.72
CA LEU A 5 -26.77 -39.78 -47.54
C LEU A 5 -25.52 -38.96 -47.19
N LEU A 6 -25.64 -37.63 -47.29
CA LEU A 6 -24.73 -36.67 -46.67
C LEU A 6 -24.79 -36.84 -45.15
N ILE A 7 -23.68 -37.20 -44.52
CA ILE A 7 -23.45 -36.94 -43.10
C ILE A 7 -22.09 -36.24 -42.99
N ALA A 8 -22.17 -34.92 -42.84
CA ALA A 8 -21.12 -34.09 -42.26
C ALA A 8 -21.00 -34.48 -40.78
N LEU A 9 -19.81 -34.85 -40.32
CA LEU A 9 -19.59 -35.07 -38.90
C LEU A 9 -18.17 -34.68 -38.47
N LEU A 10 -18.12 -33.51 -37.84
CA LEU A 10 -17.32 -33.12 -36.69
C LEU A 10 -15.79 -33.19 -36.82
N PHE A 11 -15.23 -32.01 -37.11
CA PHE A 11 -13.85 -31.65 -36.85
C PHE A 11 -13.51 -31.81 -35.35
N PHE A 12 -12.70 -32.83 -35.11
CA PHE A 12 -11.51 -32.86 -34.26
C PHE A 12 -11.25 -31.65 -33.33
N SER A 13 -11.39 -31.94 -32.03
CA SER A 13 -10.47 -31.59 -30.93
C SER A 13 -9.70 -30.26 -30.98
N SER A 14 -9.93 -29.42 -29.97
CA SER A 14 -8.87 -29.04 -29.03
C SER A 14 -9.49 -28.59 -27.72
N LEU A 15 -9.28 -29.40 -26.69
CA LEU A 15 -9.46 -29.05 -25.30
C LEU A 15 -8.32 -28.08 -24.95
N TYR A 16 -8.63 -26.80 -24.76
CA TYR A 16 -7.76 -25.92 -23.99
C TYR A 16 -8.37 -25.80 -22.60
N SER A 17 -7.92 -26.67 -21.69
CA SER A 17 -7.91 -26.32 -20.26
C SER A 17 -6.92 -25.19 -20.10
N CYS A 18 -7.40 -23.96 -20.00
CA CYS A 18 -6.66 -22.89 -19.37
C CYS A 18 -6.94 -22.99 -17.87
N CYS A 19 -6.11 -23.76 -17.19
CA CYS A 19 -5.96 -23.66 -15.75
C CYS A 19 -4.48 -23.43 -15.50
N ASN A 20 -4.10 -22.17 -15.47
CA ASN A 20 -3.02 -21.70 -14.61
C ASN A 20 -3.63 -20.54 -13.82
N SER A 21 -4.27 -20.87 -12.70
CA SER A 21 -4.24 -19.96 -11.57
C SER A 21 -2.81 -20.05 -11.02
N ASP A 22 -1.87 -19.33 -11.63
CA ASP A 22 -0.63 -18.99 -10.96
C ASP A 22 -0.97 -17.83 -10.01
N ASP A 23 -1.70 -18.20 -8.96
CA ASP A 23 -1.95 -17.39 -7.79
C ASP A 23 -0.73 -17.53 -6.88
N ASP A 24 0.40 -17.00 -7.37
CA ASP A 24 1.63 -16.83 -6.60
C ASP A 24 2.09 -15.38 -6.79
N ASN A 25 1.21 -14.43 -6.44
CA ASN A 25 1.70 -13.12 -6.02
C ASN A 25 2.30 -13.29 -4.63
N ALA A 26 3.49 -13.88 -4.57
CA ALA A 26 4.35 -13.83 -3.41
C ALA A 26 4.84 -12.37 -3.24
N ASN A 27 3.92 -11.48 -2.85
CA ASN A 27 4.25 -10.25 -2.17
C ASN A 27 4.86 -10.69 -0.84
N THR A 28 6.18 -10.83 -0.79
CA THR A 28 6.90 -10.70 0.46
C THR A 28 6.46 -9.36 1.04
N ASN A 29 5.64 -9.36 2.10
CA ASN A 29 5.01 -8.17 2.67
C ASN A 29 6.09 -7.17 3.13
N THR A 30 6.57 -6.34 2.20
CA THR A 30 7.65 -5.36 2.42
C THR A 30 7.28 -4.36 3.52
N LEU A 31 5.97 -4.14 3.68
CA LEU A 31 5.35 -3.26 4.67
C LEU A 31 5.39 -3.82 6.11
N GLU A 32 5.46 -5.14 6.31
CA GLU A 32 5.42 -5.75 7.66
C GLU A 32 6.55 -5.21 8.55
N GLY A 33 6.19 -4.95 9.82
CA GLY A 33 7.10 -4.53 10.88
C GLY A 33 7.06 -3.03 11.18
N SER A 34 8.07 -2.58 11.90
CA SER A 34 8.13 -1.25 12.47
C SER A 34 8.87 -0.25 11.57
N TRP A 35 8.27 0.93 11.45
CA TRP A 35 8.74 2.04 10.62
C TRP A 35 8.77 3.33 11.44
N ASN A 36 9.93 3.99 11.46
CA ASN A 36 10.11 5.27 12.14
C ASN A 36 9.75 6.40 11.20
N LEU A 37 8.79 7.25 11.56
CA LEU A 37 8.58 8.51 10.87
C LEU A 37 9.76 9.43 11.16
N VAL A 38 10.52 9.76 10.13
CA VAL A 38 11.75 10.58 10.27
C VAL A 38 11.60 11.97 9.68
N LYS A 39 10.62 12.18 8.80
CA LYS A 39 10.41 13.48 8.14
C LYS A 39 8.98 13.66 7.66
N VAL A 40 8.47 14.88 7.85
CA VAL A 40 7.21 15.37 7.28
C VAL A 40 7.50 16.62 6.48
N THR A 41 7.05 16.66 5.22
CA THR A 41 7.13 17.86 4.39
C THR A 41 5.79 18.20 3.76
N GLY A 42 5.61 19.46 3.36
CA GLY A 42 4.44 19.90 2.60
C GLY A 42 3.47 20.76 3.41
N GLY A 43 2.18 20.65 3.09
CA GLY A 43 1.17 21.54 3.62
C GLY A 43 1.28 22.96 3.06
N PHE A 44 0.17 23.70 3.13
CA PHE A 44 0.14 25.11 2.71
C PHE A 44 1.15 26.00 3.46
N ALA A 45 1.51 25.63 4.69
CA ALA A 45 2.49 26.34 5.51
C ALA A 45 3.96 26.03 5.17
N GLY A 46 4.22 25.03 4.31
CA GLY A 46 5.58 24.61 3.96
C GLY A 46 6.31 23.94 5.11
N VAL A 47 5.67 22.96 5.77
CA VAL A 47 6.26 22.11 6.81
C VAL A 47 7.49 21.39 6.24
N ASP A 48 8.55 21.30 7.05
CA ASP A 48 9.79 20.56 6.80
C ASP A 48 10.38 20.11 8.14
N ASP A 49 9.61 19.28 8.86
CA ASP A 49 9.93 18.82 10.21
C ASP A 49 10.64 17.46 10.14
N GLU A 50 11.68 17.31 10.97
CA GLU A 50 12.45 16.07 11.10
C GLU A 50 12.31 15.51 12.52
N PHE A 51 12.27 14.18 12.62
CA PHE A 51 12.04 13.46 13.87
C PHE A 51 13.13 12.42 14.08
N GLU A 52 13.59 12.30 15.33
CA GLU A 52 14.54 11.25 15.70
C GLU A 52 13.89 9.87 15.55
N PRO A 53 14.61 8.86 15.02
CA PRO A 53 14.13 7.48 15.00
C PRO A 53 13.68 7.01 16.40
N GLY A 54 12.55 6.31 16.47
CA GLY A 54 11.92 5.84 17.70
C GLY A 54 10.97 6.83 18.36
N LEU A 55 10.95 8.11 17.95
CA LEU A 55 10.03 9.11 18.51
C LEU A 55 8.58 8.85 18.07
N ILE A 56 8.41 8.57 16.78
CA ILE A 56 7.13 8.26 16.15
C ILE A 56 7.29 6.97 15.35
N VAL A 57 6.66 5.89 15.81
CA VAL A 57 6.80 4.53 15.26
C VAL A 57 5.46 4.00 14.80
N TRP A 58 5.43 3.47 13.57
CA TRP A 58 4.28 2.81 12.98
C TRP A 58 4.62 1.33 12.80
N ASP A 59 3.94 0.47 13.55
CA ASP A 59 4.12 -0.98 13.48
C ASP A 59 3.00 -1.62 12.66
N PHE A 60 3.34 -2.11 11.47
CA PHE A 60 2.40 -2.69 10.53
C PHE A 60 2.27 -4.19 10.76
N ASN A 61 1.04 -4.62 11.01
CA ASN A 61 0.65 -6.01 11.03
C ASN A 61 -0.20 -6.33 9.80
N THR A 62 0.46 -6.91 8.78
CA THR A 62 -0.15 -7.25 7.50
C THR A 62 -1.08 -8.46 7.58
N SER A 63 -0.94 -9.30 8.60
CA SER A 63 -1.85 -10.43 8.84
C SER A 63 -3.23 -9.96 9.31
N ASN A 64 -3.27 -8.89 10.11
CA ASN A 64 -4.49 -8.32 10.67
C ASN A 64 -4.96 -7.04 9.98
N THR A 65 -4.21 -6.54 8.99
CA THR A 65 -4.46 -5.25 8.32
C THR A 65 -4.60 -4.07 9.29
N THR A 66 -3.73 -4.04 10.31
CA THR A 66 -3.71 -2.99 11.34
C THR A 66 -2.34 -2.33 11.44
N ILE A 67 -2.33 -1.06 11.83
CA ILE A 67 -1.13 -0.31 12.21
C ILE A 67 -1.27 0.06 13.68
N THR A 68 -0.24 -0.19 14.48
CA THR A 68 -0.10 0.38 15.83
C THR A 68 0.86 1.55 15.78
N VAL A 69 0.36 2.74 16.07
CA VAL A 69 1.12 3.98 16.08
C VAL A 69 1.49 4.31 17.52
N THR A 70 2.78 4.55 17.76
CA THR A 70 3.30 5.16 18.98
C THR A 70 3.89 6.51 18.60
N ASN A 71 3.20 7.59 18.91
CA ASN A 71 3.67 8.96 18.73
C ASN A 71 3.98 9.57 20.11
N ASN A 72 5.28 9.75 20.41
CA ASN A 72 5.77 10.37 21.63
C ASN A 72 6.23 11.82 21.42
N ASN A 73 5.99 12.41 20.26
CA ASN A 73 6.29 13.82 20.03
C ASN A 73 5.43 14.69 20.94
N THR A 74 6.07 15.60 21.67
CA THR A 74 5.39 16.55 22.57
C THR A 74 5.61 18.00 22.13
N GLU A 75 6.41 18.21 21.08
CA GLU A 75 6.63 19.51 20.50
C GLU A 75 5.39 19.94 19.72
N ASN A 76 5.12 21.24 19.71
CA ASN A 76 3.99 21.81 18.98
C ASN A 76 4.35 21.95 17.49
N THR A 77 4.26 20.85 16.75
CA THR A 77 4.41 20.78 15.29
C THR A 77 3.07 20.99 14.59
N ILE A 78 3.10 21.46 13.33
CA ILE A 78 1.87 21.65 12.54
C ILE A 78 1.23 20.30 12.20
N TYR A 79 2.06 19.31 11.88
CA TYR A 79 1.64 17.95 11.57
C TYR A 79 2.79 16.97 11.78
N ASP A 80 2.55 15.90 12.51
CA ASP A 80 3.51 14.84 12.82
C ASP A 80 2.92 13.43 12.59
N GLY A 81 1.90 13.34 11.72
CA GLY A 81 1.28 12.07 11.35
C GLY A 81 0.04 11.72 12.18
N LEU A 82 -0.11 10.42 12.47
CA LEU A 82 -1.23 9.90 13.24
C LEU A 82 -0.92 9.98 14.75
N PRO A 83 -1.94 10.22 15.61
CA PRO A 83 -1.77 10.12 17.05
C PRO A 83 -1.53 8.67 17.48
N THR A 84 -1.09 8.48 18.73
CA THR A 84 -0.94 7.13 19.31
C THR A 84 -2.27 6.37 19.29
N GLY A 85 -2.26 5.15 18.76
CA GLY A 85 -3.46 4.34 18.61
C GLY A 85 -3.24 3.10 17.74
N THR A 86 -4.31 2.34 17.53
CA THR A 86 -4.32 1.24 16.57
C THR A 86 -5.40 1.51 15.54
N TYR A 87 -5.03 1.41 14.27
CA TYR A 87 -5.86 1.78 13.13
C TYR A 87 -5.98 0.61 12.16
N SER A 88 -7.14 0.47 11.53
CA SER A 88 -7.27 -0.40 10.36
C SER A 88 -6.77 0.30 9.09
N TYR A 89 -6.17 -0.45 8.18
CA TYR A 89 -5.76 0.09 6.89
C TYR A 89 -6.19 -0.81 5.74
N ASN A 90 -6.29 -0.22 4.55
CA ASN A 90 -6.54 -0.92 3.31
C ASN A 90 -5.49 -0.52 2.28
N LEU A 91 -5.09 -1.46 1.44
CA LEU A 91 -4.24 -1.21 0.28
C LEU A 91 -5.09 -1.26 -0.99
N SER A 92 -4.80 -0.38 -1.93
CA SER A 92 -5.39 -0.42 -3.27
C SER A 92 -4.34 -0.08 -4.31
N THR A 93 -4.54 -0.57 -5.52
CA THR A 93 -3.64 -0.31 -6.65
C THR A 93 -4.45 0.34 -7.77
N THR A 94 -3.99 1.51 -8.23
CA THR A 94 -4.61 2.24 -9.35
C THR A 94 -3.51 2.73 -10.27
N GLU A 95 -3.61 2.45 -11.57
CA GLU A 95 -2.61 2.88 -12.57
C GLU A 95 -1.16 2.53 -12.16
N GLU A 96 -0.94 1.29 -11.72
CA GLU A 96 0.39 0.79 -11.29
C GLU A 96 0.97 1.48 -10.04
N ARG A 97 0.18 2.31 -9.35
CA ARG A 97 0.56 2.96 -8.08
C ARG A 97 -0.19 2.32 -6.93
N GLU A 98 0.52 2.08 -5.83
CA GLU A 98 -0.06 1.60 -4.58
C GLU A 98 -0.50 2.77 -3.71
N TYR A 99 -1.64 2.59 -3.04
CA TYR A 99 -2.22 3.55 -2.12
C TYR A 99 -2.56 2.86 -0.82
N ILE A 100 -2.34 3.55 0.28
CA ILE A 100 -2.81 3.13 1.60
C ILE A 100 -3.85 4.11 2.10
N THR A 101 -4.97 3.56 2.57
CA THR A 101 -5.99 4.30 3.29
C THR A 101 -6.01 3.81 4.72
N VAL A 102 -5.70 4.69 5.68
CA VAL A 102 -5.74 4.39 7.11
C VAL A 102 -7.02 5.01 7.68
N GLU A 103 -8.02 4.15 7.91
CA GLU A 103 -9.39 4.53 8.25
C GLU A 103 -9.91 5.68 7.37
N ASN A 104 -10.39 6.77 7.97
CA ASN A 104 -10.78 8.00 7.26
C ASN A 104 -9.83 9.17 7.58
N MET A 105 -8.62 8.87 8.06
CA MET A 105 -7.68 9.88 8.56
C MET A 105 -6.55 10.18 7.58
N LEU A 106 -6.13 9.20 6.79
CA LEU A 106 -5.02 9.34 5.84
C LEU A 106 -5.29 8.54 4.59
N ASN A 107 -4.96 9.12 3.43
CA ASN A 107 -5.06 8.45 2.15
C ASN A 107 -3.89 8.86 1.23
N GLY A 108 -2.79 8.13 1.29
CA GLY A 108 -1.56 8.48 0.58
C GLY A 108 -1.13 7.46 -0.46
N GLN A 109 -0.43 7.91 -1.49
CA GLN A 109 0.33 7.02 -2.36
C GLN A 109 1.48 6.41 -1.55
N LEU A 110 1.53 5.08 -1.51
CA LEU A 110 2.55 4.30 -0.81
C LEU A 110 3.68 3.95 -1.78
N ASN A 111 4.92 4.25 -1.40
CA ASN A 111 6.10 3.74 -2.09
C ASN A 111 7.05 3.13 -1.07
N ILE A 112 7.55 1.92 -1.33
CA ILE A 112 8.53 1.24 -0.48
C ILE A 112 9.77 0.91 -1.32
N SER A 113 10.93 1.37 -0.86
CA SER A 113 12.22 1.08 -1.48
C SER A 113 13.22 0.64 -0.41
N SER A 114 13.51 -0.66 -0.39
CA SER A 114 14.38 -1.29 0.61
C SER A 114 13.96 -0.96 2.06
N ASN A 115 14.66 -0.03 2.71
CA ASN A 115 14.43 0.35 4.10
C ASN A 115 13.76 1.73 4.24
N GLN A 116 13.27 2.32 3.15
CA GLN A 116 12.53 3.57 3.17
C GLN A 116 11.11 3.36 2.65
N MET A 117 10.15 3.96 3.36
CA MET A 117 8.76 4.06 2.94
C MET A 117 8.37 5.53 2.85
N THR A 118 7.59 5.89 1.83
CA THR A 118 6.97 7.20 1.74
C THR A 118 5.46 7.09 1.56
N LEU A 119 4.74 8.02 2.21
CA LEU A 119 3.30 8.22 2.05
C LEU A 119 3.06 9.64 1.56
N ASP A 120 2.66 9.77 0.30
CA ASP A 120 2.33 11.05 -0.33
C ASP A 120 0.81 11.26 -0.30
N ASP A 121 0.33 12.06 0.65
CA ASP A 121 -1.08 12.51 0.76
C ASP A 121 -1.34 13.72 -0.15
N ASN A 122 -0.80 13.67 -1.37
CA ASN A 122 -0.92 14.70 -2.40
C ASN A 122 -0.22 16.03 -2.05
N VAL A 123 1.09 15.96 -1.77
CA VAL A 123 1.94 17.13 -1.45
C VAL A 123 1.89 18.24 -2.50
N ALA A 124 1.62 17.89 -3.77
CA ALA A 124 1.45 18.86 -4.86
C ALA A 124 0.16 19.70 -4.75
N ALA A 125 -0.79 19.29 -3.93
CA ALA A 125 -2.06 19.97 -3.67
C ALA A 125 -2.22 20.31 -2.18
N ASP A 126 -1.17 20.86 -1.57
CA ASP A 126 -1.11 21.26 -0.16
C ASP A 126 -1.28 20.11 0.86
N GLY A 127 -1.11 18.86 0.43
CA GLY A 127 -1.03 17.69 1.30
C GLY A 127 0.35 17.51 1.93
N PHE A 128 0.54 16.40 2.64
CA PHE A 128 1.80 16.07 3.31
C PHE A 128 2.50 14.86 2.68
N LEU A 129 3.82 14.89 2.69
CA LEU A 129 4.68 13.74 2.39
C LEU A 129 5.35 13.28 3.68
N LEU A 130 5.03 12.06 4.12
CA LEU A 130 5.63 11.40 5.27
C LEU A 130 6.73 10.45 4.77
N THR A 131 7.90 10.52 5.38
CA THR A 131 9.04 9.64 5.07
C THR A 131 9.41 8.83 6.29
N PHE A 132 9.56 7.53 6.10
CA PHE A 132 9.85 6.57 7.14
C PHE A 132 11.09 5.74 6.84
N ASN A 133 11.82 5.36 7.88
CA ASN A 133 12.89 4.37 7.79
C ASN A 133 12.51 3.12 8.59
N LYS A 134 12.81 1.95 8.01
CA LYS A 134 12.60 0.66 8.67
C LYS A 134 13.56 0.54 9.87
N ASP A 135 13.05 -0.01 10.98
CA ASP A 135 13.85 -0.38 12.16
C ASP A 135 14.95 -1.43 11.85
#